data_AF-A0A2H8TW56-F1
#
_entry.id   AF-A0A2H8TW56-F1
#
_cell.length_a   1.000
_cell.length_b   1.000
_cell.length_c   1.000
_cell.angle_alpha   90.00
_cell.angle_beta   90.00
_cell.angle_gamma   90.00
#
_symmetry.space_group_name_H-M   'P 1'
#
loop_
_entity.id
_entity.type
_entity.pdbx_description
1 polymer ?
#
loop_
_entity_poly.entity_id
_entity_poly.type
_entity_poly.pdbx_seq_one_letter_code
_entity_poly.pdbx_strand_id
1 'polypeptide(L)'
;MAEEFDDKKKEHRKRHSGRKAEKKVLKKKLDQDEASARKRNPKAFAINSVVNAQRRFRRAQDLDTKKQHIPLVDRTPLEPPPIIVAVVGPPKVGKTTLINGIIKNFTRQPLTTINGPVTIVSGKRRRITLIECNNDINSMIDLAKVADLVLLMIDASFGFEMEIFEFLNICQVHGMPKIMGVLSHLDMLKNNKTLKRTKKLLKHRFWTEVYAGAKLFYLSGVHRGEYVRNEVKNLGRFISVMKFRPLTWQTSHSYVLVDRMEDLTPPELIRQNVKCDRRVSLYGFVRGIPMNKQSSVHIPGCGDSPIYDMCYLPDPCPLPEKLKKRSLVDKERLVYAPFSGVGGIVYDKDAVYVELGGSHSHSKIMNNTQDNTPGRELVNNIVETQDTLDQKIDRSEVQIFSNTEPIVSTDFKENDDNNMEEELSVTNVTDPNDGRNRRKVIFRSDDMKFSDLDESDTQDDDDDNDSEIEDVNPMSEENNDSDSEWSDSEDETESKKDKADKSRFYGQSFGKENEIRKKIANELAKLDKINQESNISIWNEQEQEQSDDEIEYDEDSDAEDS
;
A
#
# COMPACT_ATOMS: atom_id res chain seq x y z
N MET A 1 -74.57 -30.55 -90.41
CA MET A 1 -74.86 -31.80 -89.68
C MET A 1 -73.78 -31.94 -88.62
N ALA A 2 -73.77 -31.12 -87.58
CA ALA A 2 -74.62 -31.13 -86.37
C ALA A 2 -74.22 -32.27 -85.41
N GLU A 3 -73.03 -32.17 -84.81
CA GLU A 3 -72.69 -32.87 -83.57
C GLU A 3 -73.06 -31.95 -82.40
N GLU A 4 -73.95 -32.44 -81.52
CA GLU A 4 -74.34 -31.79 -80.27
C GLU A 4 -73.14 -31.75 -79.31
N PHE A 5 -72.71 -30.55 -78.92
CA PHE A 5 -71.78 -30.37 -77.82
C PHE A 5 -72.54 -30.31 -76.51
N ASP A 6 -72.41 -31.37 -75.73
CA ASP A 6 -72.99 -31.53 -74.39
C ASP A 6 -72.17 -30.70 -73.37
N ASP A 7 -72.77 -29.62 -72.86
CA ASP A 7 -72.09 -28.57 -72.09
C ASP A 7 -71.91 -28.97 -70.60
N LYS A 8 -70.97 -29.89 -70.31
CA LYS A 8 -70.62 -30.28 -68.94
C LYS A 8 -69.83 -29.17 -68.23
N LYS A 9 -70.49 -28.38 -67.38
CA LYS A 9 -69.83 -27.42 -66.48
C LYS A 9 -68.87 -28.14 -65.51
N LYS A 10 -67.59 -27.75 -65.53
CA LYS A 10 -66.55 -28.26 -64.62
C LYS A 10 -66.90 -27.96 -63.16
N GLU A 11 -66.86 -28.98 -62.29
CA GLU A 11 -66.94 -28.77 -60.84
C GLU A 11 -65.73 -27.97 -60.33
N HIS A 12 -65.99 -26.91 -59.57
CA HIS A 12 -64.93 -26.13 -58.92
C HIS A 12 -64.36 -26.89 -57.71
N ARG A 13 -63.04 -27.08 -57.70
CA ARG A 13 -62.29 -27.60 -56.54
C ARG A 13 -62.54 -26.74 -55.30
N LYS A 14 -63.06 -27.32 -54.21
CA LYS A 14 -63.13 -26.64 -52.91
C LYS A 14 -61.71 -26.23 -52.49
N ARG A 15 -61.56 -25.01 -51.99
CA ARG A 15 -60.26 -24.48 -51.54
C ARG A 15 -59.71 -25.36 -50.41
N HIS A 16 -58.74 -26.22 -50.73
CA HIS A 16 -57.98 -26.92 -49.70
C HIS A 16 -57.23 -25.89 -48.84
N SER A 17 -57.41 -26.03 -47.54
CA SER A 17 -56.70 -25.32 -46.47
C SER A 17 -55.19 -25.48 -46.64
N GLY A 18 -54.51 -24.49 -47.21
CA GLY A 18 -53.05 -24.49 -47.30
C GLY A 18 -52.38 -24.19 -45.95
N ARG A 19 -51.04 -24.24 -45.89
CA ARG A 19 -50.16 -23.91 -44.74
C ARG A 19 -50.54 -22.64 -43.94
N LYS A 20 -51.28 -21.70 -44.54
CA LYS A 20 -51.83 -20.50 -43.87
C LYS A 20 -52.97 -20.81 -42.90
N ALA A 21 -53.81 -21.81 -43.19
CA ALA A 21 -54.86 -22.28 -42.29
C ALA A 21 -54.26 -23.06 -41.12
N GLU A 22 -53.29 -23.95 -41.39
CA GLU A 22 -52.53 -24.65 -40.35
C GLU A 22 -51.81 -23.67 -39.42
N LYS A 23 -51.17 -22.61 -39.96
CA LYS A 23 -50.61 -21.53 -39.14
C LYS A 23 -51.67 -20.81 -38.30
N LYS A 24 -52.90 -20.61 -38.80
CA LYS A 24 -53.99 -19.99 -38.03
C LYS A 24 -54.54 -20.92 -36.93
N VAL A 25 -54.60 -22.22 -37.19
CA VAL A 25 -55.03 -23.23 -36.20
C VAL A 25 -53.97 -23.39 -35.11
N LEU A 26 -52.67 -23.43 -35.48
CA LEU A 26 -51.55 -23.40 -34.53
C LEU A 26 -51.55 -22.12 -33.69
N LYS A 27 -51.84 -20.96 -34.30
CA LYS A 27 -51.95 -19.69 -33.57
C LYS A 27 -53.10 -19.72 -32.54
N LYS A 28 -54.26 -20.25 -32.93
CA LYS A 28 -55.43 -20.40 -32.03
C LYS A 28 -55.21 -21.42 -30.92
N LYS A 29 -54.47 -22.52 -31.17
CA LYS A 29 -54.12 -23.50 -30.14
C LYS A 29 -53.08 -22.99 -29.13
N LEU A 30 -52.25 -22.02 -29.50
CA LEU A 30 -51.26 -21.39 -28.62
C LEU A 30 -51.82 -20.25 -27.75
N ASP A 31 -53.07 -19.83 -27.98
CA ASP A 31 -53.67 -18.70 -27.26
C ASP A 31 -54.21 -19.09 -25.86
N GLN A 32 -54.47 -20.38 -25.60
CA GLN A 32 -55.13 -20.85 -24.36
C GLN A 32 -54.21 -21.04 -23.14
N ASP A 33 -52.89 -21.18 -23.30
CA ASP A 33 -51.99 -21.37 -22.14
C ASP A 33 -51.24 -20.08 -21.81
N GLU A 34 -51.37 -19.60 -20.58
CA GLU A 34 -50.58 -18.51 -20.00
C GLU A 34 -49.16 -18.99 -19.69
N ALA A 35 -48.25 -18.84 -20.65
CA ALA A 35 -46.82 -18.79 -20.37
C ALA A 35 -46.15 -17.74 -21.27
N SER A 36 -45.58 -16.74 -20.59
CA SER A 36 -44.99 -15.50 -21.07
C SER A 36 -43.84 -15.69 -22.08
N ALA A 37 -43.51 -14.63 -22.83
CA ALA A 37 -42.48 -14.49 -23.89
C ALA A 37 -42.81 -14.98 -25.32
N ARG A 38 -43.48 -16.13 -25.53
CA ARG A 38 -43.78 -16.60 -26.91
C ARG A 38 -44.98 -15.91 -27.59
N LYS A 39 -45.81 -15.19 -26.84
CA LYS A 39 -46.98 -14.44 -27.34
C LYS A 39 -46.65 -13.04 -27.92
N ARG A 40 -45.43 -12.51 -27.71
CA ARG A 40 -45.01 -11.22 -28.30
C ARG A 40 -44.77 -11.39 -29.81
N ASN A 41 -45.36 -10.51 -30.63
CA ASN A 41 -45.18 -10.54 -32.09
C ASN A 41 -43.68 -10.44 -32.43
N PRO A 42 -43.02 -11.50 -32.93
CA PRO A 42 -41.56 -11.48 -33.15
C PRO A 42 -41.14 -10.47 -34.21
N LYS A 43 -42.08 -10.01 -35.06
CA LYS A 43 -41.83 -8.93 -36.03
C LYS A 43 -41.79 -7.53 -35.39
N ALA A 44 -42.48 -7.33 -34.28
CA ALA A 44 -42.47 -6.06 -33.55
C ALA A 44 -41.19 -5.89 -32.71
N PHE A 45 -40.51 -6.99 -32.37
CA PHE A 45 -39.21 -7.01 -31.68
C PHE A 45 -38.04 -7.30 -32.63
N ALA A 46 -38.25 -7.07 -33.93
CA ALA A 46 -37.17 -7.19 -34.90
C ALA A 46 -36.17 -6.04 -34.69
N ILE A 47 -34.89 -6.39 -34.64
CA ILE A 47 -33.79 -5.42 -34.56
C ILE A 47 -33.70 -4.58 -35.84
N ASN A 48 -33.55 -3.27 -35.69
CA ASN A 48 -33.45 -2.33 -36.82
C ASN A 48 -32.24 -2.59 -37.74
N SER A 49 -31.14 -3.13 -37.19
CA SER A 49 -29.93 -3.44 -37.97
C SER A 49 -29.36 -4.80 -37.56
N VAL A 50 -29.52 -5.78 -38.45
CA VAL A 50 -29.01 -7.15 -38.24
C VAL A 50 -27.49 -7.18 -38.24
N VAL A 51 -26.84 -6.43 -39.13
CA VAL A 51 -25.37 -6.43 -39.27
C VAL A 51 -24.70 -5.82 -38.03
N ASN A 52 -25.21 -4.70 -37.53
CA ASN A 52 -24.63 -4.06 -36.33
C ASN A 52 -24.90 -4.90 -35.08
N ALA A 53 -26.10 -5.47 -34.94
CA ALA A 53 -26.41 -6.37 -33.84
C ALA A 53 -25.51 -7.61 -33.88
N GLN A 54 -25.28 -8.20 -35.05
CA GLN A 54 -24.38 -9.34 -35.21
C GLN A 54 -22.94 -9.00 -34.83
N ARG A 55 -22.41 -7.84 -35.24
CA ARG A 55 -21.06 -7.39 -34.85
C ARG A 55 -20.95 -7.17 -33.34
N ARG A 56 -21.94 -6.54 -32.71
CA ARG A 56 -21.98 -6.33 -31.26
C ARG A 56 -22.07 -7.64 -30.50
N PHE A 57 -22.93 -8.55 -30.96
CA PHE A 57 -23.10 -9.87 -30.38
C PHE A 57 -21.80 -10.68 -30.45
N ARG A 58 -21.14 -10.73 -31.62
CA ARG A 58 -19.83 -11.38 -31.77
C ARG A 58 -18.78 -10.78 -30.84
N ARG A 59 -18.63 -9.44 -30.84
CA ARG A 59 -17.68 -8.76 -29.94
C ARG A 59 -17.99 -9.01 -28.46
N ALA A 60 -19.26 -9.05 -28.06
CA ALA A 60 -19.66 -9.35 -26.69
C ALA A 60 -19.27 -10.78 -26.31
N GLN A 61 -19.57 -11.75 -27.18
CA GLN A 61 -19.16 -13.14 -27.00
C GLN A 61 -17.63 -13.30 -26.96
N ASP A 62 -16.89 -12.60 -27.82
CA ASP A 62 -15.42 -12.60 -27.80
C ASP A 62 -14.87 -12.00 -26.49
N LEU A 63 -15.51 -10.95 -25.97
CA LEU A 63 -15.13 -10.36 -24.68
C LEU A 63 -15.45 -11.29 -23.51
N ASP A 64 -16.61 -11.95 -23.52
CA ASP A 64 -17.03 -12.84 -22.44
C ASP A 64 -16.21 -14.13 -22.43
N THR A 65 -15.92 -14.70 -23.59
CA THR A 65 -14.98 -15.83 -23.72
C THR A 65 -13.58 -15.45 -23.25
N LYS A 66 -13.11 -14.22 -23.53
CA LYS A 66 -11.81 -13.74 -23.03
C LYS A 66 -11.77 -13.52 -21.52
N LYS A 67 -12.91 -13.20 -20.88
CA LYS A 67 -13.02 -13.07 -19.41
C LYS A 67 -13.10 -14.42 -18.70
N GLN A 68 -13.50 -15.48 -19.38
CA GLN A 68 -13.57 -16.81 -18.80
C GLN A 68 -12.17 -17.29 -18.42
N HIS A 69 -11.99 -17.56 -17.13
CA HIS A 69 -10.76 -18.07 -16.56
C HIS A 69 -11.07 -19.31 -15.73
N ILE A 70 -10.06 -20.17 -15.55
CA ILE A 70 -10.17 -21.31 -14.65
C ILE A 70 -10.45 -20.79 -13.23
N PRO A 71 -11.53 -21.23 -12.58
CA PRO A 71 -11.82 -20.84 -11.21
C PRO A 71 -10.74 -21.38 -10.29
N LEU A 72 -10.07 -20.49 -9.56
CA LEU A 72 -9.06 -20.83 -8.57
C LEU A 72 -9.60 -20.45 -7.19
N VAL A 73 -9.30 -21.27 -6.19
CA VAL A 73 -9.66 -21.00 -4.79
C VAL A 73 -8.71 -19.94 -4.26
N ASP A 74 -9.25 -18.81 -3.84
CA ASP A 74 -8.47 -17.80 -3.12
C ASP A 74 -8.38 -18.19 -1.64
N ARG A 75 -7.15 -18.25 -1.12
CA ARG A 75 -6.85 -18.62 0.27
C ARG A 75 -6.26 -17.46 1.07
N THR A 76 -6.27 -16.24 0.54
CA THR A 76 -5.71 -15.09 1.26
C THR A 76 -6.54 -14.77 2.52
N PRO A 77 -5.91 -14.56 3.69
CA PRO A 77 -6.60 -14.16 4.92
C PRO A 77 -7.18 -12.75 4.83
N LEU A 78 -8.05 -12.40 5.79
CA LEU A 78 -8.67 -11.07 5.89
C LEU A 78 -7.62 -9.95 5.98
N GLU A 79 -6.60 -10.17 6.82
CA GLU A 79 -5.42 -9.33 6.87
C GLU A 79 -4.33 -9.93 5.98
N PRO A 80 -4.12 -9.40 4.76
CA PRO A 80 -3.19 -10.00 3.84
C PRO A 80 -1.74 -9.76 4.30
N PRO A 81 -0.85 -10.75 4.10
CA PRO A 81 0.57 -10.56 4.32
C PRO A 81 1.14 -9.54 3.30
N PRO A 82 2.30 -8.93 3.60
CA PRO A 82 2.96 -8.04 2.65
C PRO A 82 3.31 -8.73 1.33
N ILE A 83 2.92 -8.08 0.23
CA ILE A 83 3.16 -8.53 -1.15
C ILE A 83 4.65 -8.45 -1.46
N ILE A 84 5.22 -9.51 -2.02
CA ILE A 84 6.65 -9.56 -2.31
C ILE A 84 6.93 -8.95 -3.68
N VAL A 85 7.70 -7.87 -3.67
CA VAL A 85 8.17 -7.15 -4.85
C VAL A 85 9.68 -7.39 -5.00
N ALA A 86 10.04 -8.28 -5.92
CA ALA A 86 11.43 -8.57 -6.21
C ALA A 86 11.97 -7.60 -7.27
N VAL A 87 13.10 -6.95 -6.99
CA VAL A 87 13.84 -6.14 -7.96
C VAL A 87 14.96 -6.98 -8.55
N VAL A 88 14.83 -7.30 -9.83
CA VAL A 88 15.73 -8.21 -10.54
C VAL A 88 16.31 -7.48 -11.73
N GLY A 89 17.59 -7.70 -11.98
CA GLY A 89 18.26 -7.19 -13.15
C GLY A 89 19.77 -7.42 -13.06
N PRO A 90 20.48 -7.11 -14.15
CA PRO A 90 21.91 -7.35 -14.25
C PRO A 90 22.76 -6.58 -13.23
N PRO A 91 24.07 -6.90 -13.08
CA PRO A 91 24.96 -6.07 -12.27
C PRO A 91 24.92 -4.61 -12.71
N LYS A 92 25.01 -3.70 -11.74
CA LYS A 92 25.19 -2.25 -11.97
C LYS A 92 24.04 -1.54 -12.70
N VAL A 93 22.86 -2.15 -12.86
CA VAL A 93 21.70 -1.47 -13.49
C VAL A 93 20.96 -0.47 -12.60
N GLY A 94 21.34 -0.37 -11.31
CA GLY A 94 20.75 0.56 -10.33
C GLY A 94 19.65 -0.02 -9.44
N LYS A 95 19.70 -1.33 -9.13
CA LYS A 95 18.72 -2.05 -8.29
C LYS A 95 18.51 -1.40 -6.92
N THR A 96 19.59 -1.24 -6.17
CA THR A 96 19.58 -0.59 -4.86
C THR A 96 19.04 0.84 -4.93
N THR A 97 19.44 1.61 -5.96
CA THR A 97 18.95 2.98 -6.18
C THR A 97 17.44 3.02 -6.45
N LEU A 98 16.90 2.03 -7.17
CA LEU A 98 15.47 1.94 -7.44
C LEU A 98 14.69 1.63 -6.16
N ILE A 99 15.17 0.67 -5.35
CA ILE A 99 14.55 0.33 -4.06
C ILE A 99 14.56 1.54 -3.14
N ASN A 100 15.69 2.25 -3.02
CA ASN A 100 15.79 3.49 -2.25
C ASN A 100 14.80 4.56 -2.74
N GLY A 101 14.67 4.73 -4.06
CA GLY A 101 13.70 5.65 -4.65
C GLY A 101 12.26 5.29 -4.29
N ILE A 102 11.90 4.01 -4.37
CA ILE A 102 10.54 3.53 -4.05
C ILE A 102 10.25 3.74 -2.56
N ILE A 103 11.16 3.36 -1.67
CA ILE A 103 11.02 3.52 -0.22
C ILE A 103 10.85 4.99 0.11
N LYS A 104 11.75 5.85 -0.38
CA LYS A 104 11.67 7.30 -0.16
C LYS A 104 10.36 7.90 -0.67
N ASN A 105 9.82 7.41 -1.79
CA ASN A 105 8.53 7.88 -2.31
C ASN A 105 7.36 7.50 -1.39
N PHE A 106 7.36 6.31 -0.78
CA PHE A 106 6.29 5.88 0.12
C PHE A 106 6.43 6.44 1.53
N THR A 107 7.63 6.46 2.10
CA THR A 107 7.84 6.73 3.54
C THR A 107 8.43 8.11 3.81
N ARG A 108 8.89 8.81 2.76
CA ARG A 108 9.59 10.11 2.81
C ARG A 108 10.92 10.08 3.57
N GLN A 109 11.34 8.94 4.09
CA GLN A 109 12.60 8.75 4.77
C GLN A 109 13.58 8.03 3.83
N PRO A 110 14.78 8.59 3.58
CA PRO A 110 15.81 7.86 2.84
C PRO A 110 16.41 6.75 3.72
N LEU A 111 16.75 5.61 3.10
CA LEU A 111 17.61 4.59 3.72
C LEU A 111 19.02 4.73 3.16
N THR A 112 20.03 4.58 4.01
CA THR A 112 21.44 4.72 3.60
C THR A 112 21.95 3.42 2.97
N THR A 113 21.75 2.29 3.65
CA THR A 113 22.08 0.95 3.17
C THR A 113 20.85 0.07 3.14
N ILE A 114 20.66 -0.66 2.03
CA ILE A 114 19.58 -1.64 1.89
C ILE A 114 20.21 -3.02 1.90
N ASN A 115 19.98 -3.74 2.99
CA ASN A 115 20.36 -5.14 3.12
C ASN A 115 19.11 -5.94 3.51
N GLY A 116 18.84 -7.00 2.76
CA GLY A 116 17.69 -7.89 3.02
C GLY A 116 16.34 -7.31 2.58
N PRO A 117 15.24 -7.93 3.02
CA PRO A 117 13.89 -7.49 2.69
C PRO A 117 13.48 -6.24 3.47
N VAL A 118 12.77 -5.33 2.81
CA VAL A 118 12.26 -4.08 3.39
C VAL A 118 10.75 -4.04 3.24
N THR A 119 10.03 -4.10 4.36
CA THR A 119 8.57 -4.03 4.39
C THR A 119 8.10 -2.60 4.63
N ILE A 120 7.20 -2.11 3.76
CA ILE A 120 6.63 -0.77 3.84
C ILE A 120 5.12 -0.79 3.66
N VAL A 121 4.44 0.14 4.33
CA VAL A 121 3.00 0.35 4.16
C VAL A 121 2.78 1.22 2.92
N SER A 122 2.24 0.61 1.84
CA SER A 122 1.99 1.29 0.56
C SER A 122 0.62 1.96 0.52
N GLY A 123 -0.38 1.34 1.15
CA GLY A 123 -1.75 1.83 1.23
C GLY A 123 -2.46 1.29 2.48
N LYS A 124 -3.68 1.75 2.71
CA LYS A 124 -4.46 1.37 3.91
C LYS A 124 -4.76 -0.12 4.03
N ARG A 125 -4.85 -0.81 2.90
CA ARG A 125 -5.17 -2.25 2.81
C ARG A 125 -3.99 -3.07 2.28
N ARG A 126 -2.83 -2.46 2.05
CA ARG A 126 -1.73 -3.07 1.29
C ARG A 126 -0.37 -2.68 1.84
N ARG A 127 0.44 -3.70 2.07
CA ARG A 127 1.86 -3.63 2.41
C ARG A 127 2.66 -4.30 1.31
N ILE A 128 3.87 -3.81 1.10
CA ILE A 128 4.80 -4.39 0.13
C ILE A 128 6.13 -4.66 0.83
N THR A 129 6.72 -5.81 0.54
CA THR A 129 8.09 -6.16 0.92
C THR A 129 8.95 -6.09 -0.32
N LEU A 130 9.92 -5.18 -0.33
CA LEU A 130 10.90 -5.02 -1.40
C LEU A 130 12.10 -5.91 -1.10
N ILE A 131 12.53 -6.70 -2.07
CA ILE A 131 13.73 -7.52 -1.95
C ILE A 131 14.62 -7.32 -3.18
N GLU A 132 15.91 -7.09 -2.94
CA GLU A 132 16.92 -7.03 -3.99
C GLU A 132 17.37 -8.45 -4.36
N CYS A 133 17.43 -8.75 -5.65
CA CYS A 133 17.99 -10.00 -6.15
C CYS A 133 19.51 -9.88 -6.33
N ASN A 134 20.25 -10.78 -5.70
CA ASN A 134 21.66 -11.02 -6.01
C ASN A 134 21.81 -11.61 -7.43
N ASN A 135 22.98 -11.50 -8.03
CA ASN A 135 23.22 -11.97 -9.41
C ASN A 135 23.46 -13.50 -9.51
N ASP A 136 23.16 -14.25 -8.46
CA ASP A 136 23.32 -15.70 -8.46
C ASP A 136 22.04 -16.37 -8.98
N ILE A 137 22.21 -17.38 -9.84
CA ILE A 137 21.10 -18.17 -10.39
C ILE A 137 20.26 -18.80 -9.26
N ASN A 138 20.90 -19.22 -8.17
CA ASN A 138 20.19 -19.79 -7.01
C ASN A 138 19.24 -18.76 -6.38
N SER A 139 19.73 -17.54 -6.16
CA SER A 139 18.92 -16.43 -5.62
C SER A 139 17.77 -16.07 -6.57
N MET A 140 18.03 -16.09 -7.88
CA MET A 140 17.02 -15.88 -8.92
C MET A 140 15.92 -16.95 -8.89
N ILE A 141 16.27 -18.23 -8.72
CA ILE A 141 15.32 -19.35 -8.61
C ILE A 141 14.44 -19.20 -7.38
N ASP A 142 15.05 -18.90 -6.22
CA ASP A 142 14.32 -18.79 -4.97
C ASP A 142 13.36 -17.58 -4.97
N LEU A 143 13.82 -16.44 -5.49
CA LEU A 143 12.97 -15.27 -5.67
C LEU A 143 11.86 -15.49 -6.70
N ALA A 144 12.12 -16.21 -7.80
CA ALA A 144 11.10 -16.50 -8.80
C ALA A 144 9.94 -17.34 -8.25
N LYS A 145 10.21 -18.24 -7.30
CA LYS A 145 9.17 -19.05 -6.62
C LYS A 145 8.33 -18.23 -5.64
N VAL A 146 8.93 -17.21 -5.04
CA VAL A 146 8.38 -16.46 -3.90
C VAL A 146 7.72 -15.15 -4.32
N ALA A 147 8.19 -14.49 -5.38
CA ALA A 147 7.76 -13.16 -5.79
C ALA A 147 6.34 -13.12 -6.36
N ASP A 148 5.57 -12.11 -5.95
CA ASP A 148 4.25 -11.81 -6.52
C ASP A 148 4.36 -10.81 -7.68
N LEU A 149 5.23 -9.81 -7.48
CA LEU A 149 5.61 -8.79 -8.45
C LEU A 149 7.10 -8.84 -8.69
N VAL A 150 7.51 -8.85 -9.95
CA VAL A 150 8.90 -8.64 -10.35
C VAL A 150 9.03 -7.30 -11.06
N LEU A 151 9.92 -6.47 -10.54
CA LEU A 151 10.43 -5.28 -11.22
C LEU A 151 11.71 -5.67 -11.95
N LEU A 152 11.60 -5.86 -13.26
CA LEU A 152 12.71 -6.24 -14.11
C LEU A 152 13.43 -5.00 -14.63
N MET A 153 14.62 -4.75 -14.12
CA MET A 153 15.48 -3.65 -14.56
C MET A 153 16.29 -4.05 -15.79
N ILE A 154 16.24 -3.20 -16.81
CA ILE A 154 16.95 -3.38 -18.08
C ILE A 154 17.75 -2.12 -18.36
N ASP A 155 19.03 -2.26 -18.68
CA ASP A 155 19.85 -1.14 -19.15
C ASP A 155 19.43 -0.77 -20.59
N ALA A 156 19.06 0.49 -20.83
CA ALA A 156 18.69 0.95 -22.16
C ALA A 156 19.90 1.18 -23.10
N SER A 157 21.09 1.41 -22.54
CA SER A 157 22.33 1.61 -23.30
C SER A 157 22.84 0.28 -23.85
N PHE A 158 22.96 -0.73 -22.98
CA PHE A 158 23.39 -2.08 -23.36
C PHE A 158 22.27 -2.90 -24.01
N GLY A 159 21.06 -2.81 -23.48
CA GLY A 159 19.91 -3.60 -23.89
C GLY A 159 19.67 -4.82 -22.99
N PHE A 160 19.19 -5.91 -23.57
CA PHE A 160 18.90 -7.13 -22.81
C PHE A 160 20.16 -7.98 -22.60
N GLU A 161 20.49 -8.22 -21.34
CA GLU A 161 21.55 -9.12 -20.90
C GLU A 161 21.05 -10.56 -20.71
N MET A 162 21.97 -11.52 -20.69
CA MET A 162 21.66 -12.95 -20.53
C MET A 162 20.95 -13.23 -19.19
N GLU A 163 21.37 -12.57 -18.10
CA GLU A 163 20.78 -12.74 -16.77
C GLU A 163 19.27 -12.45 -16.75
N ILE A 164 18.81 -11.48 -17.55
CA ILE A 164 17.38 -11.18 -17.68
C ILE A 164 16.63 -12.35 -18.34
N PHE A 165 17.19 -12.94 -19.38
CA PHE A 165 16.57 -14.07 -20.07
C PHE A 165 16.57 -15.33 -19.21
N GLU A 166 17.64 -15.58 -18.47
CA GLU A 166 17.71 -16.69 -17.50
C GLU A 166 16.60 -16.55 -16.46
N PHE A 167 16.47 -15.37 -15.85
CA PHE A 167 15.42 -15.10 -14.87
C PHE A 167 14.01 -15.26 -15.45
N LEU A 168 13.75 -14.73 -16.66
CA LEU A 168 12.46 -14.86 -17.33
C LEU A 168 12.11 -16.33 -17.62
N ASN A 169 13.07 -17.12 -18.06
CA ASN A 169 12.86 -18.55 -18.32
C ASN A 169 12.60 -19.33 -17.03
N ILE A 170 13.32 -19.02 -15.95
CA ILE A 170 13.07 -19.60 -14.62
C ILE A 170 11.64 -19.28 -14.16
N CYS A 171 11.18 -18.04 -14.33
CA CYS A 171 9.82 -17.63 -14.00
C CYS A 171 8.76 -18.37 -14.84
N GLN A 172 9.02 -18.60 -16.14
CA GLN A 172 8.09 -19.33 -16.99
C GLN A 172 7.89 -20.77 -16.52
N VAL A 173 8.96 -21.43 -16.02
CA VAL A 173 8.91 -22.81 -15.52
C VAL A 173 8.21 -22.90 -14.16
N HIS A 174 8.53 -22.02 -13.21
CA HIS A 174 7.93 -22.04 -11.88
C HIS A 174 6.52 -21.44 -11.81
N GLY A 175 6.13 -20.69 -12.84
CA GLY A 175 4.86 -20.01 -12.95
C GLY A 175 5.07 -18.50 -13.00
N MET A 176 4.69 -17.88 -14.11
CA MET A 176 5.03 -16.48 -14.38
C MET A 176 4.34 -15.53 -13.38
N PRO A 177 5.09 -14.83 -12.50
CA PRO A 177 4.53 -13.80 -11.65
C PRO A 177 4.17 -12.57 -12.48
N LYS A 178 3.61 -11.55 -11.84
CA LYS A 178 3.38 -10.28 -12.53
C LYS A 178 4.72 -9.57 -12.74
N ILE A 179 5.10 -9.34 -14.00
CA ILE A 179 6.34 -8.64 -14.34
C ILE A 179 6.02 -7.23 -14.83
N MET A 180 6.76 -6.25 -14.30
CA MET A 180 6.86 -4.89 -14.84
C MET A 180 8.31 -4.63 -15.25
N GLY A 181 8.51 -4.05 -16.43
CA GLY A 181 9.84 -3.66 -16.88
C GLY A 181 10.17 -2.23 -16.45
N VAL A 182 11.43 -1.98 -16.12
CA VAL A 182 11.98 -0.65 -15.84
C VAL A 182 13.22 -0.48 -16.71
N LEU A 183 13.22 0.47 -17.64
CA LEU A 183 14.41 0.85 -18.40
C LEU A 183 15.19 1.91 -17.62
N SER A 184 16.46 1.61 -17.32
CA SER A 184 17.41 2.55 -16.73
C SER A 184 18.40 3.09 -17.77
N HIS A 185 19.27 4.02 -17.36
CA HIS A 185 20.38 4.56 -18.16
C HIS A 185 19.98 5.16 -19.52
N LEU A 186 18.83 5.83 -19.57
CA LEU A 186 18.40 6.55 -20.77
C LEU A 186 19.20 7.83 -21.02
N ASP A 187 19.86 8.35 -19.99
CA ASP A 187 20.77 9.49 -19.99
C ASP A 187 22.05 9.25 -20.81
N MET A 188 22.51 7.99 -20.90
CA MET A 188 23.66 7.63 -21.73
C MET A 188 23.39 7.84 -23.23
N LEU A 189 22.12 7.78 -23.66
CA LEU A 189 21.71 7.95 -25.05
C LEU A 189 21.49 9.44 -25.38
N LYS A 190 22.57 10.15 -25.73
CA LYS A 190 22.54 11.59 -26.07
C LYS A 190 21.61 11.95 -27.23
N ASN A 191 21.40 11.04 -28.19
CA ASN A 191 20.64 11.30 -29.40
C ASN A 191 19.15 10.95 -29.24
N ASN A 192 18.26 11.94 -29.34
CA ASN A 192 16.81 11.74 -29.18
C ASN A 192 16.18 10.77 -30.20
N LYS A 193 16.68 10.77 -31.45
CA LYS A 193 16.18 9.84 -32.50
C LYS A 193 16.54 8.39 -32.18
N THR A 194 17.78 8.14 -31.76
CA THR A 194 18.22 6.79 -31.37
C THR A 194 17.52 6.34 -30.10
N LEU A 195 17.37 7.22 -29.11
CA LEU A 195 16.61 6.94 -27.88
C LEU A 195 15.17 6.50 -28.17
N LYS A 196 14.44 7.19 -29.06
CA LYS A 196 13.09 6.78 -29.46
C LYS A 196 13.07 5.40 -30.15
N ARG A 197 14.03 5.15 -31.06
CA ARG A 197 14.15 3.85 -31.76
C ARG A 197 14.49 2.72 -30.80
N THR A 198 15.44 2.93 -29.89
CA THR A 198 15.86 1.96 -28.87
C THR A 198 14.71 1.67 -27.90
N LYS A 199 13.97 2.69 -27.43
CA LYS A 199 12.76 2.48 -26.62
C LYS A 199 11.72 1.62 -27.34
N LYS A 200 11.46 1.88 -28.63
CA LYS A 200 10.51 1.07 -29.43
C LYS A 200 10.99 -0.37 -29.59
N LEU A 201 12.28 -0.58 -29.87
CA LEU A 201 12.89 -1.90 -30.02
C LEU A 201 12.84 -2.70 -28.71
N LEU A 202 13.30 -2.11 -27.60
CA LEU A 202 13.30 -2.74 -26.29
C LEU A 202 11.87 -3.04 -25.81
N LYS A 203 10.92 -2.14 -26.06
CA LYS A 203 9.51 -2.38 -25.76
C LYS A 203 8.93 -3.54 -26.57
N HIS A 204 9.21 -3.60 -27.88
CA HIS A 204 8.76 -4.71 -28.72
C HIS A 204 9.37 -6.04 -28.26
N ARG A 205 10.67 -6.06 -27.97
CA ARG A 205 11.34 -7.24 -27.44
C ARG A 205 10.82 -7.65 -26.07
N PHE A 206 10.58 -6.69 -25.18
CA PHE A 206 9.98 -6.98 -23.87
C PHE A 206 8.59 -7.62 -24.00
N TRP A 207 7.79 -7.20 -24.99
CA TRP A 207 6.49 -7.80 -25.28
C TRP A 207 6.57 -9.22 -25.84
N THR A 208 7.59 -9.53 -26.64
CA THR A 208 7.78 -10.89 -27.17
C THR A 208 8.20 -11.87 -26.08
N GLU A 209 9.00 -11.42 -25.11
CA GLU A 209 9.57 -12.28 -24.07
C GLU A 209 8.62 -12.49 -22.87
N VAL A 210 7.84 -11.47 -22.50
CA VAL A 210 6.99 -11.48 -21.30
C VAL A 210 5.53 -11.77 -21.66
N TYR A 211 4.84 -10.76 -22.18
CA TYR A 211 3.53 -10.90 -22.83
C TYR A 211 3.21 -9.60 -23.56
N ALA A 212 2.40 -9.70 -24.61
CA ALA A 212 1.98 -8.54 -25.40
C ALA A 212 1.27 -7.49 -24.52
N GLY A 213 1.76 -6.26 -24.55
CA GLY A 213 1.21 -5.16 -23.77
C GLY A 213 1.68 -5.09 -22.31
N ALA A 214 2.74 -5.83 -21.94
CA ALA A 214 3.40 -5.65 -20.65
C ALA A 214 3.86 -4.19 -20.45
N LYS A 215 3.78 -3.71 -19.20
CA LYS A 215 4.08 -2.33 -18.84
C LYS A 215 5.60 -2.16 -18.70
N LEU A 216 6.12 -1.12 -19.36
CA LEU A 216 7.52 -0.74 -19.34
C LEU A 216 7.61 0.72 -18.88
N PHE A 217 8.35 0.96 -17.80
CA PHE A 217 8.63 2.29 -17.27
C PHE A 217 9.99 2.78 -17.77
N TYR A 218 10.13 4.09 -17.87
CA TYR A 218 11.36 4.74 -18.32
C TYR A 218 11.87 5.60 -17.18
N LEU A 219 13.10 5.34 -16.74
CA LEU A 219 13.82 6.20 -15.81
C LEU A 219 14.84 7.01 -16.59
N SER A 220 14.62 8.33 -16.66
CA SER A 220 15.39 9.21 -17.54
C SER A 220 16.86 9.31 -17.11
N GLY A 221 17.16 9.23 -15.80
CA GLY A 221 18.53 9.26 -15.28
C GLY A 221 18.56 9.45 -13.76
N VAL A 222 19.77 9.45 -13.20
CA VAL A 222 20.02 9.63 -11.76
C VAL A 222 20.48 11.07 -11.50
N HIS A 223 19.77 11.79 -10.64
CA HIS A 223 20.12 13.13 -10.17
C HIS A 223 20.44 13.08 -8.67
N ARG A 224 21.64 13.55 -8.27
CA ARG A 224 22.08 13.55 -6.85
C ARG A 224 21.99 12.16 -6.19
N GLY A 225 22.33 11.11 -6.94
CA GLY A 225 22.26 9.73 -6.46
C GLY A 225 20.85 9.13 -6.40
N GLU A 226 19.81 9.86 -6.82
CA GLU A 226 18.41 9.41 -6.80
C GLU A 226 17.77 9.46 -8.19
N TYR A 227 16.81 8.57 -8.45
CA TYR A 227 15.97 8.68 -9.63
C TYR A 227 15.01 9.86 -9.54
N VAL A 228 14.52 10.33 -10.69
CA VAL A 228 13.56 11.44 -10.76
C VAL A 228 12.27 11.06 -10.01
N ARG A 229 11.93 11.87 -9.00
CA ARG A 229 10.80 11.60 -8.09
C ARG A 229 9.48 11.37 -8.81
N ASN A 230 9.19 12.11 -9.88
CA ASN A 230 7.94 11.97 -10.62
C ASN A 230 7.82 10.61 -11.32
N GLU A 231 8.92 10.11 -11.88
CA GLU A 231 8.95 8.81 -12.57
C GLU A 231 8.79 7.67 -11.56
N VAL A 232 9.48 7.76 -10.42
CA VAL A 232 9.33 6.80 -9.31
C VAL A 232 7.94 6.85 -8.68
N LYS A 233 7.35 8.04 -8.54
CA LYS A 233 5.97 8.21 -8.05
C LYS A 233 4.96 7.56 -9.00
N ASN A 234 5.17 7.67 -10.31
CA ASN A 234 4.35 6.98 -11.30
C ASN A 234 4.48 5.47 -11.16
N LEU A 235 5.71 4.94 -11.07
CA LEU A 235 5.95 3.52 -10.82
C LEU A 235 5.26 3.05 -9.51
N GLY A 236 5.44 3.79 -8.41
CA GLY A 236 4.82 3.51 -7.11
C GLY A 236 3.28 3.48 -7.18
N ARG A 237 2.67 4.36 -7.98
CA ARG A 237 1.21 4.33 -8.23
C ARG A 237 0.77 3.02 -8.89
N PHE A 238 1.53 2.51 -9.87
CA PHE A 238 1.20 1.24 -10.52
C PHE A 238 1.39 0.04 -9.59
N ILE A 239 2.45 0.02 -8.79
CA ILE A 239 2.67 -1.01 -7.77
C ILE A 239 1.48 -1.05 -6.79
N SER A 240 1.04 0.11 -6.31
CA SER A 240 -0.04 0.23 -5.33
C SER A 240 -1.39 -0.30 -5.84
N VAL A 241 -1.68 -0.14 -7.14
CA VAL A 241 -2.97 -0.50 -7.75
C VAL A 241 -2.99 -1.93 -8.30
N MET A 242 -1.84 -2.58 -8.44
CA MET A 242 -1.73 -3.86 -9.14
C MET A 242 -2.56 -4.97 -8.49
N LYS A 243 -3.21 -5.82 -9.29
CA LYS A 243 -3.89 -7.02 -8.80
C LYS A 243 -3.08 -8.25 -9.17
N PHE A 244 -2.89 -9.14 -8.20
CA PHE A 244 -2.16 -10.38 -8.37
C PHE A 244 -3.11 -11.50 -8.71
N ARG A 245 -2.61 -12.46 -9.50
CA ARG A 245 -3.28 -13.74 -9.69
C ARG A 245 -2.48 -14.74 -8.84
N PRO A 246 -3.12 -15.45 -7.90
CA PRO A 246 -2.40 -16.39 -7.06
C PRO A 246 -1.77 -17.50 -7.91
N LEU A 247 -0.50 -17.82 -7.64
CA LEU A 247 0.17 -18.97 -8.22
C LEU A 247 -0.26 -20.25 -7.52
N THR A 248 -0.31 -21.36 -8.27
CA THR A 248 -0.71 -22.67 -7.70
C THR A 248 0.23 -23.11 -6.58
N TRP A 249 1.54 -22.85 -6.72
CA TRP A 249 2.52 -23.16 -5.69
C TRP A 249 2.29 -22.36 -4.40
N GLN A 250 2.15 -21.04 -4.52
CA GLN A 250 1.93 -20.13 -3.39
C GLN A 250 0.63 -20.41 -2.63
N THR A 251 -0.40 -20.93 -3.31
CA THR A 251 -1.69 -21.29 -2.69
C THR A 251 -1.71 -22.69 -2.08
N SER A 252 -0.80 -23.58 -2.51
CA SER A 252 -0.73 -24.97 -2.04
C SER A 252 0.30 -25.21 -0.93
N HIS A 253 1.29 -24.32 -0.78
CA HIS A 253 2.36 -24.46 0.20
C HIS A 253 2.44 -23.24 1.12
N SER A 254 2.75 -23.48 2.39
CA SER A 254 3.09 -22.44 3.34
C SER A 254 4.55 -22.05 3.20
N TYR A 255 4.86 -20.76 3.16
CA TYR A 255 6.24 -20.29 3.09
C TYR A 255 6.41 -18.98 3.86
N VAL A 256 7.65 -18.71 4.27
CA VAL A 256 8.02 -17.50 5.00
C VAL A 256 9.22 -16.90 4.30
N LEU A 257 9.13 -15.61 3.95
CA LEU A 257 10.31 -14.82 3.65
C LEU A 257 10.85 -14.30 4.98
N VAL A 258 12.08 -14.68 5.31
CA VAL A 258 12.73 -14.30 6.56
C VAL A 258 13.18 -12.84 6.49
N ASP A 259 12.67 -12.03 7.41
CA ASP A 259 13.05 -10.61 7.54
C ASP A 259 14.21 -10.43 8.50
N ARG A 260 14.21 -11.15 9.64
CA ARG A 260 15.24 -11.11 10.69
C ARG A 260 15.68 -12.52 11.05
N MET A 261 16.98 -12.71 11.24
CA MET A 261 17.62 -13.95 11.67
C MET A 261 18.41 -13.68 12.94
N GLU A 262 18.23 -14.51 13.96
CA GLU A 262 19.00 -14.45 15.21
C GLU A 262 19.55 -15.82 15.59
N ASP A 263 20.77 -15.83 16.10
CA ASP A 263 21.37 -17.02 16.70
C ASP A 263 21.05 -17.03 18.21
N LEU A 264 20.38 -18.08 18.68
CA LEU A 264 20.06 -18.29 20.10
C LEU A 264 21.08 -19.20 20.79
N THR A 265 22.15 -19.59 20.11
CA THR A 265 23.13 -20.53 20.66
C THR A 265 23.92 -19.88 21.80
N PRO A 266 24.07 -20.55 22.96
CA PRO A 266 24.90 -20.03 24.05
C PRO A 266 26.34 -19.73 23.60
N PRO A 267 26.90 -18.55 23.93
CA PRO A 267 28.22 -18.15 23.47
C PRO A 267 29.34 -19.06 24.00
N GLU A 268 29.14 -19.71 25.16
CA GLU A 268 30.08 -20.69 25.70
C GLU A 268 30.27 -21.91 24.80
N LEU A 269 29.19 -22.41 24.20
CA LEU A 269 29.25 -23.55 23.28
C LEU A 269 29.98 -23.16 21.99
N ILE A 270 29.77 -21.93 21.51
CA ILE A 270 30.49 -21.38 20.36
C ILE A 270 31.99 -21.24 20.67
N ARG A 271 32.35 -20.79 21.88
CA ARG A 271 33.74 -20.69 22.33
C ARG A 271 34.42 -22.05 22.41
N GLN A 272 33.72 -23.07 22.93
CA GLN A 272 34.24 -24.44 23.00
C GLN A 272 34.39 -25.06 21.62
N ASN A 273 33.38 -24.91 20.76
CA ASN A 273 33.34 -25.47 19.42
C ASN A 273 32.68 -24.49 18.43
N VAL A 274 33.48 -23.87 17.57
CA VAL A 274 32.99 -22.88 16.58
C VAL A 274 32.07 -23.51 15.51
N LYS A 275 32.18 -24.83 15.27
CA LYS A 275 31.38 -25.60 14.31
C LYS A 275 30.22 -26.39 14.94
N CYS A 276 29.79 -26.04 16.15
CA CYS A 276 28.64 -26.69 16.76
C CYS A 276 27.34 -26.39 16.00
N ASP A 277 26.35 -27.27 16.18
CA ASP A 277 25.00 -27.07 15.66
C ASP A 277 24.36 -25.87 16.37
N ARG A 278 23.95 -24.86 15.59
CA ARG A 278 23.38 -23.62 16.09
C ARG A 278 21.86 -23.66 16.10
N ARG A 279 21.26 -23.10 17.14
CA ARG A 279 19.81 -22.89 17.21
C ARG A 279 19.49 -21.49 16.68
N VAL A 280 18.85 -21.43 15.53
CA VAL A 280 18.53 -20.16 14.85
C VAL A 280 17.04 -19.86 14.97
N SER A 281 16.71 -18.62 15.31
CA SER A 281 15.36 -18.07 15.23
C SER A 281 15.20 -17.26 13.96
N LEU A 282 14.14 -17.57 13.20
CA LEU A 282 13.80 -16.90 11.95
C LEU A 282 12.48 -16.16 12.15
N TYR A 283 12.49 -14.86 11.89
CA TYR A 283 11.32 -14.00 11.97
C TYR A 283 10.88 -13.61 10.57
N GLY A 284 9.57 -13.62 10.32
CA GLY A 284 9.02 -13.17 9.05
C GLY A 284 7.52 -13.39 8.95
N PHE A 285 6.94 -12.89 7.88
CA PHE A 285 5.50 -13.04 7.60
C PHE A 285 5.19 -14.40 6.97
N VAL A 286 4.24 -15.13 7.55
CA VAL A 286 3.69 -16.36 6.99
C VAL A 286 2.83 -16.03 5.76
N ARG A 287 3.06 -16.76 4.67
CA ARG A 287 2.37 -16.60 3.38
C ARG A 287 1.85 -17.95 2.88
N GLY A 288 0.82 -17.88 2.04
CA GLY A 288 0.14 -19.06 1.51
C GLY A 288 -0.81 -19.67 2.53
N ILE A 289 -0.61 -20.95 2.83
CA ILE A 289 -1.42 -21.70 3.81
C ILE A 289 -0.88 -21.47 5.23
N PRO A 290 -1.72 -21.51 6.28
CA PRO A 290 -1.26 -21.55 7.66
C PRO A 290 -0.23 -22.67 7.90
N MET A 291 0.85 -22.36 8.62
CA MET A 291 1.90 -23.33 8.95
C MET A 291 1.52 -24.18 10.17
N ASN A 292 1.93 -25.45 10.15
CA ASN A 292 1.75 -26.37 11.27
C ASN A 292 3.04 -26.45 12.11
N LYS A 293 2.91 -26.61 13.44
CA LYS A 293 4.08 -26.68 14.34
C LYS A 293 4.95 -27.93 14.12
N GLN A 294 4.37 -29.02 13.67
CA GLN A 294 5.05 -30.31 13.51
C GLN A 294 5.58 -30.57 12.08
N SER A 295 5.50 -29.59 11.17
CA SER A 295 6.00 -29.77 9.80
C SER A 295 7.53 -29.63 9.74
N SER A 296 8.15 -30.34 8.80
CA SER A 296 9.51 -30.04 8.35
C SER A 296 9.50 -28.83 7.41
N VAL A 297 10.55 -28.01 7.49
CA VAL A 297 10.76 -26.84 6.63
C VAL A 297 12.03 -27.05 5.83
N HIS A 298 11.96 -26.83 4.53
CA HIS A 298 13.13 -26.78 3.67
C HIS A 298 13.67 -25.35 3.63
N ILE A 299 14.92 -25.15 4.05
CA ILE A 299 15.62 -23.88 3.90
C ILE A 299 16.49 -23.99 2.64
N PRO A 300 16.22 -23.17 1.60
CA PRO A 300 17.03 -23.18 0.38
C PRO A 300 18.52 -23.01 0.71
N GLY A 301 19.34 -23.95 0.24
CA GLY A 301 20.79 -23.96 0.47
C GLY A 301 21.26 -24.57 1.81
N CYS A 302 20.40 -24.72 2.81
CA CYS A 302 20.74 -25.32 4.10
C CYS A 302 20.17 -26.74 4.28
N GLY A 303 19.09 -27.09 3.58
CA GLY A 303 18.45 -28.40 3.62
C GLY A 303 17.18 -28.44 4.46
N ASP A 304 16.74 -29.65 4.80
CA ASP A 304 15.50 -29.89 5.53
C ASP A 304 15.76 -29.84 7.04
N SER A 305 14.94 -29.09 7.77
CA SER A 305 15.02 -28.95 9.23
C SER A 305 13.63 -29.04 9.86
N PRO A 306 13.48 -29.75 11.00
CA PRO A 306 12.22 -29.74 11.75
C PRO A 306 12.04 -28.42 12.50
N ILE A 307 10.78 -27.98 12.65
CA ILE A 307 10.45 -26.82 13.50
C ILE A 307 10.52 -27.24 14.97
N TYR A 308 11.30 -26.53 15.79
CA TYR A 308 11.37 -26.77 17.23
C TYR A 308 10.21 -26.08 17.97
N ASP A 309 10.00 -24.80 17.69
CA ASP A 309 8.92 -23.99 18.28
C ASP A 309 8.45 -22.92 17.28
N MET A 310 7.20 -22.49 17.43
CA MET A 310 6.57 -21.45 16.62
C MET A 310 5.71 -20.55 17.49
N CYS A 311 6.07 -19.27 17.52
CA CYS A 311 5.43 -18.23 18.29
C CYS A 311 4.88 -17.14 17.36
N TYR A 312 3.68 -16.65 17.68
CA TYR A 312 3.11 -15.48 17.00
C TYR A 312 3.62 -14.21 17.68
N LEU A 313 4.05 -13.24 16.88
CA LEU A 313 4.52 -11.94 17.33
C LEU A 313 3.58 -10.86 16.81
N PRO A 314 3.42 -9.74 17.56
CA PRO A 314 2.69 -8.60 17.05
C PRO A 314 3.39 -8.07 15.81
N ASP A 315 2.59 -7.66 14.84
CA ASP A 315 3.06 -7.20 13.55
C ASP A 315 3.83 -5.87 13.66
N PRO A 316 5.06 -5.79 13.10
CA PRO A 316 5.86 -4.57 13.13
C PRO A 316 5.31 -3.44 12.25
N CYS A 317 4.45 -3.74 11.28
CA CYS A 317 3.87 -2.76 10.35
C CYS A 317 2.35 -2.98 10.22
N PRO A 318 1.56 -2.66 11.26
CA PRO A 318 0.12 -2.86 11.24
C PRO A 318 -0.56 -1.99 10.17
N LEU A 319 -1.60 -2.55 9.55
CA LEU A 319 -2.46 -1.80 8.64
C LEU A 319 -3.32 -0.79 9.44
N PRO A 320 -3.50 0.45 8.94
CA PRO A 320 -4.33 1.43 9.64
C PRO A 320 -5.82 1.03 9.59
N GLU A 321 -6.40 0.73 10.76
CA GLU A 321 -7.81 0.32 10.89
C GLU A 321 -8.81 1.43 10.50
N LYS A 322 -8.48 2.70 10.78
CA LYS A 322 -9.38 3.84 10.56
C LYS A 322 -9.32 4.34 9.11
N LEU A 323 -10.24 3.85 8.28
CA LEU A 323 -10.39 4.21 6.86
C LEU A 323 -11.05 5.58 6.59
N LYS A 324 -11.04 6.53 7.55
CA LYS A 324 -11.80 7.80 7.42
C LYS A 324 -11.34 8.74 6.30
N LYS A 325 -10.08 8.66 5.86
CA LYS A 325 -9.50 9.47 4.77
C LYS A 325 -8.98 8.57 3.63
N ARG A 326 -8.94 9.07 2.39
CA ARG A 326 -8.44 8.32 1.23
C ARG A 326 -6.90 8.22 1.22
N SER A 327 -6.21 9.23 1.73
CA SER A 327 -4.75 9.27 1.84
C SER A 327 -4.25 8.65 3.14
N LEU A 328 -3.03 8.13 3.10
CA LEU A 328 -2.27 7.74 4.29
C LEU A 328 -1.71 8.98 5.00
N VAL A 329 -1.86 9.01 6.32
CA VAL A 329 -1.22 10.00 7.19
C VAL A 329 0.27 9.68 7.30
N ASP A 330 1.12 10.68 7.54
CA ASP A 330 2.57 10.45 7.64
C ASP A 330 2.95 9.50 8.81
N LYS A 331 2.18 9.49 9.90
CA LYS A 331 2.33 8.51 11.01
C LYS A 331 2.04 7.06 10.60
N GLU A 332 1.19 6.84 9.60
CA GLU A 332 0.81 5.50 9.12
C GLU A 332 1.83 4.94 8.11
N ARG A 333 2.85 5.73 7.72
CA ARG A 333 3.89 5.33 6.76
C ARG A 333 5.05 4.68 7.47
N LEU A 334 4.80 3.48 7.99
CA LEU A 334 5.80 2.69 8.69
C LEU A 334 6.74 1.98 7.70
N VAL A 335 8.00 1.88 8.11
CA VAL A 335 9.05 1.07 7.48
C VAL A 335 9.50 0.04 8.49
N TYR A 336 9.58 -1.22 8.07
CA TYR A 336 10.23 -2.28 8.80
C TYR A 336 11.34 -2.87 7.94
N ALA A 337 12.58 -2.62 8.36
CA ALA A 337 13.76 -3.21 7.74
C ALA A 337 14.82 -3.44 8.82
N PRO A 338 14.89 -4.66 9.39
CA PRO A 338 15.75 -4.94 10.54
C PRO A 338 17.25 -4.88 10.20
N PHE A 339 17.62 -5.23 8.97
CA PHE A 339 19.02 -5.23 8.51
C PHE A 339 19.40 -4.00 7.68
N SER A 340 18.43 -3.16 7.32
CA SER A 340 18.69 -1.91 6.59
C SER A 340 18.72 -0.74 7.56
N GLY A 341 19.57 0.26 7.30
CA GLY A 341 19.82 1.39 8.20
C GLY A 341 18.63 2.36 8.37
N VAL A 342 17.53 1.93 8.98
CA VAL A 342 16.35 2.79 9.22
C VAL A 342 16.72 3.87 10.24
N GLY A 343 16.58 5.14 9.85
CA GLY A 343 16.92 6.26 10.74
C GLY A 343 18.41 6.39 11.06
N GLY A 344 19.29 5.79 10.23
CA GLY A 344 20.74 5.82 10.45
C GLY A 344 21.24 4.78 11.44
N ILE A 345 20.39 3.85 11.90
CA ILE A 345 20.79 2.77 12.81
C ILE A 345 20.88 1.47 12.01
N VAL A 346 22.08 0.89 11.92
CA VAL A 346 22.34 -0.41 11.29
C VAL A 346 22.62 -1.43 12.38
N TYR A 347 21.79 -2.46 12.45
CA TYR A 347 22.00 -3.59 13.34
C TYR A 347 22.89 -4.62 12.66
N ASP A 348 24.03 -4.90 13.29
CA ASP A 348 24.82 -6.11 13.04
C ASP A 348 24.63 -7.07 14.23
N LYS A 349 25.02 -8.33 14.07
CA LYS A 349 24.75 -9.40 15.05
C LYS A 349 25.20 -9.04 16.47
N ASP A 350 26.36 -8.40 16.58
CA ASP A 350 27.01 -8.10 17.87
C ASP A 350 27.17 -6.59 18.14
N ALA A 351 26.77 -5.73 17.19
CA ALA A 351 27.01 -4.29 17.28
C ALA A 351 25.90 -3.48 16.61
N VAL A 352 25.63 -2.31 17.16
CA VAL A 352 24.71 -1.33 16.58
C VAL A 352 25.52 -0.15 16.06
N TYR A 353 25.48 0.07 14.75
CA TYR A 353 26.14 1.21 14.11
C TYR A 353 25.14 2.35 13.96
N VAL A 354 25.47 3.52 14.49
CA VAL A 354 24.63 4.72 14.38
C VAL A 354 25.35 5.75 13.52
N GLU A 355 24.80 6.03 12.36
CA GLU A 355 25.25 7.09 11.45
C GLU A 355 24.60 8.41 11.85
N LEU A 356 25.34 9.24 12.59
CA LEU A 356 24.94 10.60 12.87
C LEU A 356 25.17 11.45 11.61
N GLY A 357 24.14 11.56 10.75
CA GLY A 357 24.18 12.23 9.44
C GLY A 357 24.65 13.69 9.45
N GLY A 358 25.96 13.90 9.53
CA GLY A 358 26.62 15.20 9.43
C GLY A 358 26.93 15.90 10.75
N SER A 359 26.40 15.45 11.88
CA SER A 359 26.78 15.93 13.22
C SER A 359 28.08 15.29 13.70
N HIS A 360 29.12 15.34 12.87
CA HIS A 360 30.48 14.94 13.21
C HIS A 360 31.17 15.89 14.20
N SER A 361 30.42 16.70 14.96
CA SER A 361 30.91 17.33 16.17
C SER A 361 31.54 16.24 17.07
N HIS A 362 30.97 15.05 17.21
CA HIS A 362 31.51 14.12 18.21
C HIS A 362 32.89 13.51 17.89
N SER A 363 33.14 13.13 16.63
CA SER A 363 34.41 12.49 16.22
C SER A 363 35.48 13.46 15.71
N LYS A 364 35.11 14.58 15.06
CA LYS A 364 36.09 15.64 14.76
C LYS A 364 36.55 16.35 16.02
N ILE A 365 35.71 16.49 17.05
CA ILE A 365 36.13 17.07 18.33
C ILE A 365 36.95 16.06 19.17
N MET A 366 36.98 14.75 18.85
CA MET A 366 37.95 13.81 19.48
C MET A 366 39.38 14.06 18.99
N ASN A 367 39.54 14.52 17.76
CA ASN A 367 40.85 14.72 17.13
C ASN A 367 41.26 16.21 17.00
N ASN A 368 40.32 17.15 17.08
CA ASN A 368 40.61 18.58 17.24
C ASN A 368 40.51 18.94 18.72
N THR A 369 41.66 19.14 19.36
CA THR A 369 41.84 19.71 20.70
C THR A 369 41.39 21.18 20.84
N GLN A 370 40.61 21.72 19.90
CA GLN A 370 40.30 23.16 19.82
C GLN A 370 38.85 23.54 20.21
N ASP A 371 37.91 22.59 20.29
CA ASP A 371 36.53 22.88 20.69
C ASP A 371 36.25 22.35 22.11
N ASN A 372 36.82 23.02 23.12
CA ASN A 372 36.54 22.80 24.55
C ASN A 372 35.14 23.32 24.89
N THR A 373 34.10 22.56 24.55
CA THR A 373 32.76 22.78 25.10
C THR A 373 32.64 22.08 26.46
N PRO A 374 32.19 22.77 27.53
CA PRO A 374 32.17 22.21 28.89
C PRO A 374 31.36 20.92 29.02
N GLY A 375 30.30 20.74 28.21
CA GLY A 375 29.52 19.50 28.17
C GLY A 375 30.30 18.28 27.69
N ARG A 376 31.37 18.46 26.90
CA ARG A 376 32.18 17.36 26.36
C ARG A 376 33.23 16.88 27.36
N GLU A 377 33.85 17.79 28.10
CA GLU A 377 34.78 17.45 29.18
C GLU A 377 34.07 16.64 30.27
N LEU A 378 32.84 17.03 30.61
CA LEU A 378 31.96 16.27 31.51
C LEU A 378 31.71 14.84 31.01
N VAL A 379 31.34 14.67 29.73
CA VAL A 379 31.09 13.33 29.15
C VAL A 379 32.36 12.48 29.10
N ASN A 380 33.49 13.06 28.69
CA ASN A 380 34.77 12.35 28.67
C ASN A 380 35.18 11.90 30.07
N ASN A 381 35.05 12.78 31.07
CA ASN A 381 35.33 12.43 32.46
C ASN A 381 34.44 11.27 32.90
N ILE A 382 33.13 11.30 32.62
CA ILE A 382 32.19 10.22 32.97
C ILE A 382 32.54 8.89 32.28
N VAL A 383 33.00 8.91 31.03
CA VAL A 383 33.40 7.69 30.31
C VAL A 383 34.71 7.11 30.85
N GLU A 384 35.64 7.97 31.26
CA GLU A 384 36.94 7.56 31.81
C GLU A 384 36.85 7.13 33.28
N THR A 385 35.84 7.61 34.03
CA THR A 385 35.61 7.15 35.41
C THR A 385 35.16 5.69 35.44
N GLN A 386 36.07 4.78 35.84
CA GLN A 386 35.74 3.36 36.05
C GLN A 386 35.15 3.05 37.44
N ASP A 387 35.43 3.91 38.42
CA ASP A 387 34.88 3.78 39.76
C ASP A 387 33.46 4.36 39.82
N THR A 388 32.57 3.68 40.55
CA THR A 388 31.24 4.20 40.84
C THR A 388 31.34 5.50 41.65
N LEU A 389 30.36 6.39 41.49
CA LEU A 389 30.31 7.64 42.24
C LEU A 389 30.31 7.39 43.74
N ASP A 390 29.62 6.34 44.20
CA ASP A 390 29.59 5.94 45.62
C ASP A 390 30.97 5.56 46.12
N GLN A 391 31.74 4.74 45.38
CA GLN A 391 33.12 4.42 45.79
C GLN A 391 34.05 5.64 45.79
N LYS A 392 33.79 6.63 44.93
CA LYS A 392 34.55 7.88 44.92
C LYS A 392 34.18 8.78 46.09
N ILE A 393 32.90 8.85 46.43
CA ILE A 393 32.41 9.57 47.62
C ILE A 393 32.95 8.88 48.88
N ASP A 394 33.01 7.54 48.87
CA ASP A 394 33.51 6.76 49.99
C ASP A 394 34.97 7.08 50.31
N ARG A 395 35.80 7.21 49.26
CA ARG A 395 37.21 7.59 49.36
C ARG A 395 37.43 9.10 49.44
N SER A 396 36.39 9.92 49.27
CA SER A 396 36.53 11.37 49.31
C SER A 396 36.64 11.85 50.75
N GLU A 397 37.75 12.54 51.02
CA GLU A 397 38.09 13.10 52.31
C GLU A 397 37.77 14.60 52.30
N VAL A 398 36.87 15.07 53.17
CA VAL A 398 36.51 16.48 53.26
C VAL A 398 37.22 17.12 54.45
N GLN A 399 38.11 18.07 54.18
CA GLN A 399 38.84 18.82 55.20
C GLN A 399 38.22 20.23 55.35
N ILE A 400 37.50 20.47 56.45
CA ILE A 400 36.76 21.73 56.70
C ILE A 400 37.69 22.84 57.24
N PHE A 401 38.72 22.48 58.01
CA PHE A 401 39.72 23.43 58.53
C PHE A 401 41.13 22.96 58.21
N SER A 402 42.03 23.91 57.92
CA SER A 402 43.39 23.65 57.41
C SER A 402 44.30 22.82 58.32
N ASN A 403 43.95 22.64 59.59
CA ASN A 403 44.75 21.92 60.59
C ASN A 403 44.00 20.76 61.29
N THR A 404 42.86 20.31 60.75
CA THR A 404 42.09 19.19 61.32
C THR A 404 42.15 17.96 60.43
N GLU A 405 42.00 16.77 61.02
CA GLU A 405 41.93 15.51 60.29
C GLU A 405 40.77 15.51 59.29
N PRO A 406 40.98 14.97 58.07
CA PRO A 406 39.94 14.88 57.05
C PRO A 406 38.84 13.89 57.47
N ILE A 407 37.58 14.24 57.18
CA ILE A 407 36.43 13.38 57.47
C ILE A 407 36.21 12.45 56.27
N VAL A 408 36.20 11.13 56.52
CA VAL A 408 35.84 10.11 55.55
C VAL A 408 34.34 9.85 55.64
N SER A 409 33.69 9.59 54.51
CA SER A 409 32.28 9.15 54.41
C SER A 409 31.86 8.08 55.42
N THR A 410 32.74 7.13 55.75
CA THR A 410 32.50 6.03 56.70
C THR A 410 32.37 6.48 58.15
N ASP A 411 32.88 7.67 58.46
CA ASP A 411 32.75 8.31 59.77
C ASP A 411 31.47 9.15 59.87
N PHE A 412 30.81 9.38 58.72
CA PHE A 412 29.46 9.91 58.67
C PHE A 412 28.47 8.79 59.04
N LYS A 413 28.36 8.53 60.34
CA LYS A 413 27.12 7.94 60.86
C LYS A 413 26.04 8.98 60.65
N GLU A 414 25.09 8.71 59.76
CA GLU A 414 23.76 9.25 59.97
C GLU A 414 23.39 8.87 61.41
N ASN A 415 23.37 9.85 62.30
CA ASN A 415 22.55 9.74 63.48
C ASN A 415 21.12 9.69 62.94
N ASP A 416 20.68 8.49 62.60
CA ASP A 416 19.29 8.10 62.42
C ASP A 416 18.54 8.14 63.78
N ASP A 417 19.00 9.00 64.69
CA ASP A 417 18.32 9.48 65.90
C ASP A 417 17.47 10.74 65.56
N ASN A 418 17.15 10.92 64.29
CA ASN A 418 15.93 11.63 63.88
C ASN A 418 15.00 10.70 63.10
N ASN A 419 14.91 9.44 63.55
CA ASN A 419 13.67 8.69 63.47
C ASN A 419 12.63 9.38 64.40
N MET A 420 12.20 10.58 64.01
CA MET A 420 10.86 11.03 64.29
C MET A 420 9.97 10.12 63.45
N GLU A 421 9.75 8.89 63.95
CA GLU A 421 8.46 8.27 63.75
C GLU A 421 7.46 9.32 64.23
N GLU A 422 6.83 10.03 63.29
CA GLU A 422 5.66 10.84 63.58
C GLU A 422 4.55 9.88 64.04
N GLU A 423 4.67 9.42 65.29
CA GLU A 423 3.58 8.80 66.02
C GLU A 423 2.52 9.89 66.18
N LEU A 424 1.58 9.89 65.25
CA LEU A 424 0.30 10.57 65.37
C LEU A 424 -0.31 10.15 66.71
N SER A 425 -0.23 11.03 67.72
CA SER A 425 -0.82 10.74 69.03
C SER A 425 -2.34 10.63 68.89
N VAL A 426 -2.84 9.40 68.86
CA VAL A 426 -4.27 9.09 68.79
C VAL A 426 -4.81 8.99 70.21
N THR A 427 -5.68 9.92 70.60
CA THR A 427 -6.46 9.78 71.84
C THR A 427 -7.89 9.37 71.52
N ASN A 428 -8.42 8.40 72.27
CA ASN A 428 -9.80 7.94 72.13
C ASN A 428 -10.72 8.89 72.90
N VAL A 429 -11.61 9.57 72.20
CA VAL A 429 -12.64 10.42 72.83
C VAL A 429 -13.98 9.70 72.74
N THR A 430 -14.67 9.61 73.87
CA THR A 430 -16.04 9.09 73.99
C THR A 430 -17.04 10.23 73.84
N ASP A 431 -17.92 10.15 72.86
CA ASP A 431 -19.03 11.11 72.70
C ASP A 431 -20.09 10.85 73.78
N PRO A 432 -20.48 11.85 74.59
CA PRO A 432 -21.35 11.65 75.75
C PRO A 432 -22.82 11.32 75.44
N ASN A 433 -23.24 11.22 74.17
CA ASN A 433 -24.62 10.90 73.79
C ASN A 433 -24.81 9.55 73.07
N ASP A 434 -23.77 8.85 72.60
CA ASP A 434 -23.95 7.55 71.89
C ASP A 434 -22.87 6.49 72.22
N GLY A 435 -21.98 6.73 73.18
CA GLY A 435 -21.12 5.69 73.80
C GLY A 435 -20.12 4.97 72.87
N ARG A 436 -19.98 5.39 71.61
CA ARG A 436 -19.05 4.79 70.65
C ARG A 436 -17.70 5.52 70.66
N ASN A 437 -16.61 4.76 70.78
CA ASN A 437 -15.24 5.29 70.74
C ASN A 437 -14.83 5.66 69.31
N ARG A 438 -14.43 6.93 69.08
CA ARG A 438 -13.88 7.39 67.80
C ARG A 438 -12.46 7.92 68.02
N ARG A 439 -11.55 7.63 67.07
CA ARG A 439 -10.14 8.09 67.07
C ARG A 439 -10.05 9.46 66.42
N LYS A 440 -9.59 10.48 67.15
CA LYS A 440 -9.35 11.82 66.61
C LYS A 440 -7.84 12.09 66.61
N VAL A 441 -7.31 12.50 65.46
CA VAL A 441 -5.92 12.91 65.28
C VAL A 441 -5.82 14.40 65.57
N ILE A 442 -4.90 14.81 66.44
CA ILE A 442 -4.66 16.22 66.79
C ILE A 442 -3.36 16.65 66.09
N PHE A 443 -3.45 17.57 65.13
CA PHE A 443 -2.27 18.21 64.54
C PHE A 443 -1.77 19.33 65.47
N ARG A 444 -0.45 19.40 65.69
CA ARG A 444 0.17 20.54 66.38
C ARG A 444 0.06 21.79 65.50
N SER A 445 -0.45 22.85 66.09
CA SER A 445 -0.91 24.07 65.43
C SER A 445 0.21 25.10 65.23
N ASP A 446 1.28 24.75 64.50
CA ASP A 446 2.28 25.75 64.10
C ASP A 446 2.87 25.58 62.68
N ASP A 447 2.45 24.59 61.88
CA ASP A 447 2.83 24.49 60.46
C ASP A 447 1.62 24.56 59.53
N MET A 448 0.96 25.73 59.53
CA MET A 448 -0.02 26.15 58.53
C MET A 448 0.47 27.42 57.84
N LYS A 449 1.25 27.26 56.76
CA LYS A 449 1.30 28.21 55.65
C LYS A 449 1.12 27.45 54.35
N PHE A 450 -0.13 27.17 54.06
CA PHE A 450 -0.59 26.84 52.72
C PHE A 450 -0.64 28.14 51.89
N SER A 451 -0.27 27.98 50.62
CA SER A 451 -0.55 28.87 49.50
C SER A 451 -1.97 29.42 49.52
N ASP A 452 -2.16 30.63 49.00
CA ASP A 452 -3.32 30.96 48.16
C ASP A 452 -3.13 32.35 47.57
N LEU A 453 -2.97 32.42 46.24
CA LEU A 453 -3.33 33.57 45.44
C LEU A 453 -3.95 33.02 44.15
N ASP A 454 -5.27 32.85 44.21
CA ASP A 454 -6.14 32.67 43.06
C ASP A 454 -6.53 34.04 42.46
N GLU A 455 -6.72 34.01 41.15
CA GLU A 455 -7.62 34.82 40.30
C GLU A 455 -7.83 36.32 40.59
N SER A 456 -7.48 37.13 39.59
CA SER A 456 -8.22 38.37 39.30
C SER A 456 -8.32 38.60 37.80
N ASP A 457 -9.57 38.64 37.32
CA ASP A 457 -10.03 39.25 36.08
C ASP A 457 -9.43 40.65 35.86
N THR A 458 -9.08 40.95 34.61
CA THR A 458 -9.20 42.30 34.06
C THR A 458 -9.62 42.24 32.59
N GLN A 459 -10.77 42.86 32.33
CA GLN A 459 -11.24 43.37 31.05
C GLN A 459 -10.17 44.25 30.40
N ASP A 460 -10.11 44.27 29.06
CA ASP A 460 -10.13 45.52 28.30
C ASP A 460 -10.40 45.26 26.81
N ASP A 461 -11.17 46.20 26.29
CA ASP A 461 -11.94 46.26 25.06
C ASP A 461 -11.14 46.61 23.79
N ASP A 462 -11.78 46.31 22.66
CA ASP A 462 -11.95 47.11 21.42
C ASP A 462 -10.78 47.60 20.55
N ASP A 463 -10.95 47.22 19.28
CA ASP A 463 -10.90 48.01 18.04
C ASP A 463 -9.59 48.55 17.42
N ASP A 464 -9.48 48.15 16.16
CA ASP A 464 -9.21 48.96 14.97
C ASP A 464 -7.80 49.46 14.57
N ASN A 465 -7.53 49.13 13.30
CA ASN A 465 -6.94 49.93 12.23
C ASN A 465 -5.41 49.98 12.00
N ASP A 466 -5.07 49.44 10.82
CA ASP A 466 -4.34 50.07 9.70
C ASP A 466 -3.02 50.81 9.94
N SER A 467 -1.96 50.29 9.31
CA SER A 467 -1.07 50.98 8.34
C SER A 467 0.08 50.01 7.98
N GLU A 468 0.12 49.41 6.79
CA GLU A 468 0.74 49.91 5.54
C GLU A 468 2.24 49.56 5.35
N ILE A 469 2.50 48.83 4.25
CA ILE A 469 3.67 48.91 3.33
C ILE A 469 4.98 48.26 3.85
N GLU A 470 5.62 47.28 3.17
CA GLU A 470 6.23 47.37 1.84
C GLU A 470 6.07 46.14 0.94
N ASP A 471 5.61 46.41 -0.28
CA ASP A 471 5.68 45.59 -1.48
C ASP A 471 7.11 45.23 -1.86
N VAL A 472 7.36 43.95 -2.15
CA VAL A 472 8.48 43.55 -3.02
C VAL A 472 7.95 42.61 -4.11
N ASN A 473 7.82 43.18 -5.30
CA ASN A 473 7.62 42.53 -6.59
C ASN A 473 8.33 41.16 -6.73
N PRO A 474 7.72 40.20 -7.44
CA PRO A 474 8.44 39.41 -8.42
C PRO A 474 8.01 39.85 -9.83
N MET A 475 8.95 40.48 -10.53
CA MET A 475 8.86 40.66 -11.98
C MET A 475 8.80 39.30 -12.67
N SER A 476 7.78 39.17 -13.53
CA SER A 476 7.77 38.54 -14.85
C SER A 476 8.89 37.54 -15.18
N GLU A 477 8.53 36.27 -15.34
CA GLU A 477 9.06 35.46 -16.44
C GLU A 477 7.95 34.64 -17.10
N GLU A 478 8.10 34.53 -18.41
CA GLU A 478 7.11 34.26 -19.43
C GLU A 478 6.57 32.82 -19.42
N ASN A 479 5.26 32.71 -19.59
CA ASN A 479 4.59 31.49 -20.02
C ASN A 479 5.06 31.12 -21.44
N ASN A 480 5.76 30.00 -21.57
CA ASN A 480 5.86 29.25 -22.82
C ASN A 480 5.27 27.85 -22.61
N ASP A 481 3.94 27.80 -22.58
CA ASP A 481 3.16 26.58 -22.80
C ASP A 481 3.27 26.19 -24.28
N SER A 482 4.18 25.26 -24.57
CA SER A 482 4.18 24.51 -25.83
C SER A 482 3.64 23.11 -25.57
N ASP A 483 2.34 23.04 -25.32
CA ASP A 483 1.59 21.79 -25.22
C ASP A 483 1.38 21.22 -26.65
N SER A 484 2.28 20.33 -27.06
CA SER A 484 2.16 19.60 -28.33
C SER A 484 1.72 18.17 -28.06
N GLU A 485 0.42 18.00 -27.82
CA GLU A 485 -0.23 16.69 -27.88
C GLU A 485 -0.21 16.17 -29.33
N TRP A 486 0.79 15.35 -29.64
CA TRP A 486 0.79 14.53 -30.85
C TRP A 486 0.11 13.19 -30.55
N SER A 487 -1.16 13.10 -30.94
CA SER A 487 -1.88 11.84 -31.15
C SER A 487 -1.47 11.25 -32.49
N ASP A 488 -0.67 10.18 -32.48
CA ASP A 488 -0.30 9.43 -33.67
C ASP A 488 -1.32 8.30 -33.88
N SER A 489 -2.23 8.50 -34.83
CA SER A 489 -3.07 7.45 -35.42
C SER A 489 -2.59 7.23 -36.85
N GLU A 490 -1.84 6.15 -37.05
CA GLU A 490 -1.48 5.61 -38.36
C GLU A 490 -2.74 5.06 -39.06
N ASP A 491 -2.97 5.49 -40.31
CA ASP A 491 -3.59 4.67 -41.34
C ASP A 491 -2.95 5.04 -42.69
N GLU A 492 -2.20 4.11 -43.25
CA GLU A 492 -1.62 4.19 -44.59
C GLU A 492 -2.71 3.94 -45.64
N THR A 493 -2.80 4.80 -46.66
CA THR A 493 -3.03 4.37 -48.05
C THR A 493 -2.56 5.44 -49.02
N GLU A 494 -1.72 5.04 -49.97
CA GLU A 494 -1.26 5.85 -51.09
C GLU A 494 -2.40 6.24 -52.04
N SER A 495 -2.45 7.51 -52.46
CA SER A 495 -2.65 7.87 -53.87
C SER A 495 -2.27 9.33 -54.12
N LYS A 496 -1.40 9.53 -55.12
CA LYS A 496 -1.07 10.84 -55.69
C LYS A 496 -2.23 11.31 -56.58
N LYS A 497 -2.74 12.53 -56.38
CA LYS A 497 -2.89 13.59 -57.41
C LYS A 497 -3.60 14.84 -56.85
N ASP A 498 -3.22 15.96 -57.46
CA ASP A 498 -3.91 17.26 -57.55
C ASP A 498 -3.74 18.27 -56.40
N LYS A 499 -2.75 19.15 -56.62
CA LYS A 499 -2.64 20.50 -56.06
C LYS A 499 -3.52 21.46 -56.88
N ALA A 500 -4.67 21.86 -56.34
CA ALA A 500 -5.30 23.17 -56.51
C ALA A 500 -6.50 23.23 -55.55
N ASP A 501 -6.82 24.41 -55.02
CA ASP A 501 -7.98 24.71 -54.17
C ASP A 501 -7.90 24.35 -52.68
N LYS A 502 -7.02 25.05 -51.95
CA LYS A 502 -7.17 25.27 -50.49
C LYS A 502 -6.94 26.73 -50.13
N SER A 503 -7.95 27.56 -50.35
CA SER A 503 -7.99 28.93 -49.79
C SER A 503 -9.43 29.42 -49.63
N ARG A 504 -10.30 28.67 -48.92
CA ARG A 504 -11.66 29.16 -48.57
C ARG A 504 -12.42 28.44 -47.44
N PHE A 505 -11.78 27.64 -46.57
CA PHE A 505 -12.52 26.82 -45.57
C PHE A 505 -12.21 27.09 -44.08
N TYR A 506 -11.46 28.14 -43.72
CA TYR A 506 -11.06 28.35 -42.31
C TYR A 506 -12.04 29.18 -41.44
N GLY A 507 -13.28 29.41 -41.89
CA GLY A 507 -14.23 30.30 -41.21
C GLY A 507 -15.43 29.65 -40.51
N GLN A 508 -15.67 28.34 -40.63
CA GLN A 508 -16.95 27.73 -40.22
C GLN A 508 -16.89 26.63 -39.15
N SER A 509 -15.70 26.19 -38.67
CA SER A 509 -15.63 25.06 -37.73
C SER A 509 -15.78 25.43 -36.25
N PHE A 510 -15.46 26.66 -35.84
CA PHE A 510 -15.52 27.07 -34.43
C PHE A 510 -16.95 27.20 -33.86
N GLY A 511 -17.96 27.45 -34.70
CA GLY A 511 -19.36 27.58 -34.24
C GLY A 511 -20.00 26.25 -33.86
N LYS A 512 -19.72 25.19 -34.62
CA LYS A 512 -20.33 23.86 -34.41
C LYS A 512 -19.79 23.14 -33.17
N GLU A 513 -18.53 23.37 -32.83
CA GLU A 513 -17.90 22.75 -31.67
C GLU A 513 -18.48 23.28 -30.34
N ASN A 514 -18.81 24.58 -30.29
CA ASN A 514 -19.46 25.21 -29.15
C ASN A 514 -20.93 24.76 -28.98
N GLU A 515 -21.65 24.52 -30.08
CA GLU A 515 -23.01 23.96 -30.02
C GLU A 515 -23.02 22.50 -29.52
N ILE A 516 -22.03 21.71 -29.92
CA ILE A 516 -21.88 20.32 -29.46
C ILE A 516 -21.54 20.28 -27.97
N ARG A 517 -20.63 21.15 -27.50
CA ARG A 517 -20.30 21.26 -26.06
C ARG A 517 -21.50 21.69 -25.22
N LYS A 518 -22.32 22.64 -25.69
CA LYS A 518 -23.57 23.05 -25.01
C LYS A 518 -24.60 21.92 -24.97
N LYS A 519 -24.72 21.11 -26.03
CA LYS A 519 -25.61 19.94 -26.04
C LYS A 519 -25.16 18.85 -25.08
N ILE A 520 -23.85 18.57 -25.01
CA ILE A 520 -23.28 17.60 -24.07
C ILE A 520 -23.47 18.05 -22.62
N ALA A 521 -23.22 19.33 -22.32
CA ALA A 521 -23.43 19.89 -20.99
C ALA A 521 -24.91 19.80 -20.54
N ASN A 522 -25.86 20.07 -21.46
CA ASN A 522 -27.28 19.93 -21.19
C ASN A 522 -27.74 18.48 -21.00
N GLU A 523 -27.13 17.52 -21.69
CA GLU A 523 -27.41 16.09 -21.47
C GLU A 523 -26.85 15.60 -20.13
N LEU A 524 -25.63 16.02 -19.76
CA LEU A 524 -25.04 15.71 -18.46
C LEU A 524 -25.87 16.29 -17.31
N ALA A 525 -26.34 17.53 -17.43
CA ALA A 525 -27.21 18.14 -16.43
C ALA A 525 -28.58 17.43 -16.30
N LYS A 526 -29.08 16.82 -17.37
CA LYS A 526 -30.30 15.99 -17.32
C LYS A 526 -30.04 14.64 -16.64
N LEU A 527 -28.88 14.03 -16.89
CA LEU A 527 -28.48 12.78 -16.24
C LEU A 527 -28.25 12.95 -14.75
N ASP A 528 -27.67 14.08 -14.32
CA ASP A 528 -27.50 14.38 -12.89
C ASP A 528 -28.84 14.60 -12.18
N LYS A 529 -29.82 15.25 -12.83
CA LYS A 529 -31.18 15.36 -12.28
C LYS A 529 -31.88 14.01 -12.14
N ILE A 530 -31.75 13.14 -13.14
CA ILE A 530 -32.32 11.78 -13.10
C ILE A 530 -31.66 10.96 -11.97
N ASN A 531 -30.35 11.12 -11.76
CA ASN A 531 -29.64 10.45 -10.65
C ASN A 531 -30.00 11.01 -9.27
N GLN A 532 -30.35 12.30 -9.16
CA GLN A 532 -30.83 12.87 -7.91
C GLN A 532 -32.26 12.39 -7.60
N GLU A 533 -33.13 12.30 -8.61
CA GLU A 533 -34.48 11.76 -8.47
C GLU A 533 -34.49 10.25 -8.18
N SER A 534 -33.56 9.48 -8.77
CA SER A 534 -33.41 8.05 -8.46
C SER A 534 -32.85 7.81 -7.06
N ASN A 535 -31.93 8.65 -6.58
CA ASN A 535 -31.44 8.54 -5.21
C ASN A 535 -32.50 8.94 -4.19
N ILE A 536 -33.34 9.95 -4.47
CA ILE A 536 -34.46 10.32 -3.59
C ILE A 536 -35.53 9.22 -3.50
N SER A 537 -35.80 8.51 -4.61
CA SER A 537 -36.74 7.38 -4.60
C SER A 537 -36.21 6.16 -3.83
N ILE A 538 -34.92 5.87 -3.93
CA ILE A 538 -34.28 4.78 -3.16
C ILE A 538 -34.29 5.07 -1.66
N TRP A 539 -34.11 6.34 -1.25
CA TRP A 539 -34.18 6.72 0.16
C TRP A 539 -35.62 6.62 0.72
N ASN A 540 -36.63 7.00 -0.07
CA ASN A 540 -38.03 6.86 0.33
C ASN A 540 -38.51 5.39 0.39
N GLU A 541 -38.00 4.50 -0.46
CA GLU A 541 -38.28 3.05 -0.37
C GLU A 541 -37.65 2.43 0.89
N GLN A 542 -36.46 2.89 1.31
CA GLN A 542 -35.81 2.41 2.54
C GLN A 542 -36.49 2.93 3.83
N GLU A 543 -37.11 4.12 3.81
CA GLU A 543 -37.89 4.61 4.96
C GLU A 543 -39.26 3.89 5.09
N GLN A 544 -39.85 3.41 3.99
CA GLN A 544 -41.09 2.63 4.03
C GLN A 544 -40.87 1.17 4.47
N GLU A 545 -39.75 0.55 4.09
CA GLU A 545 -39.41 -0.81 4.56
C GLU A 545 -39.06 -0.84 6.07
N GLN A 546 -38.60 0.28 6.66
CA GLN A 546 -38.35 0.36 8.10
C GLN A 546 -39.60 0.63 8.95
N SER A 547 -40.68 1.16 8.38
CA SER A 547 -41.94 1.38 9.13
C SER A 547 -42.84 0.15 9.20
N ASP A 548 -42.66 -0.82 8.30
CA ASP A 548 -43.51 -2.01 8.21
C ASP A 548 -43.01 -3.19 9.08
N ASP A 549 -41.78 -3.13 9.60
CA ASP A 549 -41.17 -4.18 10.43
C ASP A 549 -41.33 -3.96 11.97
N GLU A 550 -42.07 -2.94 12.41
CA GLU A 550 -42.22 -2.58 13.85
C GLU A 550 -43.60 -2.87 14.48
N ILE A 551 -44.47 -3.68 13.85
CA ILE A 551 -45.77 -4.06 14.43
C ILE A 551 -46.05 -5.56 14.27
N GLU A 552 -45.69 -6.36 15.27
CA GLU A 552 -46.46 -7.53 15.75
C GLU A 552 -45.68 -8.25 16.87
N TYR A 553 -45.87 -7.86 18.14
CA TYR A 553 -45.83 -8.81 19.26
C TYR A 553 -46.73 -8.28 20.39
N ASP A 554 -47.50 -9.22 20.94
CA ASP A 554 -48.29 -9.19 22.19
C ASP A 554 -49.74 -8.69 22.12
N GLU A 555 -50.67 -9.65 21.98
CA GLU A 555 -51.78 -9.89 22.92
C GLU A 555 -52.51 -11.19 22.53
N ASP A 556 -52.39 -12.24 23.35
CA ASP A 556 -53.58 -13.02 23.75
C ASP A 556 -53.30 -13.99 24.91
N SER A 557 -54.18 -13.86 25.89
CA SER A 557 -54.22 -14.48 27.22
C SER A 557 -54.84 -15.88 27.25
N ASP A 558 -54.40 -16.65 28.25
CA ASP A 558 -55.12 -17.66 29.03
C ASP A 558 -56.56 -18.07 28.63
N ALA A 559 -56.77 -19.37 28.39
CA ALA A 559 -57.97 -20.12 28.86
C ALA A 559 -57.80 -21.65 28.72
N GLU A 560 -57.75 -22.31 29.88
CA GLU A 560 -58.42 -23.55 30.32
C GLU A 560 -58.46 -24.86 29.49
N ASP A 561 -58.34 -25.93 30.29
CA ASP A 561 -58.95 -27.26 30.17
C ASP A 561 -58.49 -28.26 29.09
N SER A 562 -57.61 -29.19 29.50
CA SER A 562 -57.84 -30.66 29.60
C SER A 562 -56.53 -31.44 29.72
#